data_AF-A0A1M6MHF6-F1
#
_entry.id   AF-A0A1M6MHF6-F1
#
_cell.length_a   1.000
_cell.length_b   1.000
_cell.length_c   1.000
_cell.angle_alpha   90.00
_cell.angle_beta   90.00
_cell.angle_gamma   90.00
#
_symmetry.space_group_name_H-M   'P 1'
#
loop_
_entity.id
_entity.type
_entity.pdbx_description
1 polymer ?
#
loop_
_entity_poly.entity_id
_entity_poly.type
_entity_poly.pdbx_seq_one_letter_code
_entity_poly.pdbx_strand_id
1 'polypeptide(L)'
;MKFVTIKESHYQNDLIVLKSRLESEEIECRLKNELTTQVLNHIPSFLVELQVPEDKVDHARNIMIETGEMETPETLVKCPECHSQNVGLKMDFGTRIKLFFMFIGSALLFTAPNPQKLLNKSQFECRECGHKFKNA
;
A
#
# COMPACT_ATOMS: atom_id res chain seq x y z
N MET A 1 -0.21 14.83 -23.86
CA MET A 1 -0.65 13.70 -23.02
C MET A 1 0.37 13.51 -21.90
N LYS A 2 -0.10 13.36 -20.66
CA LYS A 2 0.74 13.22 -19.47
C LYS A 2 0.76 11.75 -19.07
N PHE A 3 1.95 11.22 -18.78
CA PHE A 3 2.17 9.86 -18.34
C PHE A 3 2.44 9.86 -16.83
N VAL A 4 1.93 8.85 -16.14
CA VAL A 4 2.05 8.68 -14.69
C VAL A 4 2.65 7.30 -14.40
N THR A 5 3.63 7.25 -13.50
CA THR A 5 4.26 6.01 -13.06
C THR A 5 3.32 5.21 -12.16
N ILE A 6 3.10 3.94 -12.49
CA ILE A 6 2.22 3.01 -11.76
C ILE A 6 2.99 1.91 -11.02
N LYS A 7 4.22 1.59 -11.46
CA LYS A 7 5.09 0.60 -10.85
C LYS A 7 6.55 0.90 -11.15
N GLU A 8 7.43 0.54 -10.24
CA GLU A 8 8.88 0.70 -10.36
C GLU A 8 9.58 -0.63 -10.06
N SER A 9 10.68 -0.93 -10.76
CA SER A 9 11.55 -2.07 -10.44
C SER A 9 13.00 -1.79 -10.83
N HIS A 10 13.94 -2.48 -10.18
CA HIS A 10 15.34 -2.54 -10.59
C HIS A 10 15.56 -3.39 -11.83
N TYR A 11 14.64 -4.31 -12.14
CA TYR A 11 14.74 -5.19 -13.29
C TYR A 11 13.62 -4.92 -14.28
N GLN A 12 14.00 -4.59 -15.51
CA GLN A 12 13.04 -4.36 -16.58
C GLN A 12 12.13 -5.57 -16.82
N ASN A 13 12.66 -6.78 -16.64
CA ASN A 13 11.92 -8.03 -16.86
C ASN A 13 10.67 -8.13 -15.98
N ASP A 14 10.70 -7.58 -14.77
CA ASP A 14 9.55 -7.57 -13.85
C ASP A 14 8.41 -6.70 -14.37
N LEU A 15 8.74 -5.66 -15.15
CA LEU A 15 7.76 -4.71 -15.69
C LEU A 15 7.28 -5.10 -17.09
N ILE A 16 8.06 -5.89 -17.85
CA ILE A 16 7.68 -6.33 -19.21
C ILE A 16 6.41 -7.20 -19.19
N VAL A 17 6.30 -8.11 -18.23
CA VAL A 17 5.12 -8.99 -18.10
C VAL A 17 3.86 -8.15 -17.86
N LEU A 18 3.93 -7.23 -16.90
CA LEU A 18 2.82 -6.33 -16.59
C LEU A 18 2.51 -5.39 -17.76
N LYS A 19 3.53 -4.84 -18.41
CA LYS A 19 3.37 -4.01 -19.62
C LYS A 19 2.60 -4.75 -20.70
N SER A 20 3.00 -5.99 -21.02
CA SER A 20 2.33 -6.81 -22.04
C SER A 20 0.87 -7.08 -21.69
N ARG A 21 0.56 -7.30 -20.41
CA ARG A 21 -0.82 -7.48 -19.94
C ARG A 21 -1.65 -6.21 -20.13
N LEU A 22 -1.13 -5.04 -19.74
CA LEU A 22 -1.82 -3.76 -19.88
C LEU A 22 -2.02 -3.37 -21.35
N GLU A 23 -1.03 -3.60 -22.20
CA GLU A 23 -1.12 -3.35 -23.64
C GLU A 23 -2.14 -4.26 -24.34
N SER A 24 -2.35 -5.48 -23.82
CA SER A 24 -3.40 -6.39 -24.29
C SER A 24 -4.82 -5.87 -24.01
N GLU A 25 -4.97 -4.98 -23.02
CA GLU A 25 -6.22 -4.29 -22.66
C GLU A 25 -6.29 -2.87 -23.27
N GLU A 26 -5.54 -2.64 -24.36
CA GLU A 26 -5.48 -1.37 -25.11
C GLU A 26 -4.98 -0.16 -24.29
N ILE A 27 -4.16 -0.38 -23.25
CA ILE A 27 -3.52 0.68 -22.48
C ILE A 27 -2.11 0.91 -23.00
N GLU A 28 -1.84 2.08 -23.59
CA GLU A 28 -0.48 2.47 -23.98
C GLU A 28 0.43 2.53 -22.75
N CYS A 29 1.56 1.82 -22.80
CA CYS A 29 2.49 1.74 -21.69
C CYS A 29 3.91 2.16 -22.13
N ARG A 30 4.63 2.86 -21.26
CA ARG A 30 6.02 3.29 -21.50
C ARG A 30 6.92 2.87 -20.35
N LEU A 31 8.13 2.42 -20.70
CA LEU A 31 9.18 2.17 -19.72
C LEU A 31 10.17 3.33 -19.77
N LYS A 32 10.38 3.98 -18.63
CA LYS A 32 11.35 5.07 -18.49
C LYS A 32 12.59 4.54 -17.76
N ASN A 33 13.76 5.01 -18.17
CA ASN A 33 15.08 4.63 -17.66
C ASN A 33 15.49 3.16 -17.90
N GLU A 34 14.84 2.44 -18.83
CA GLU A 34 15.11 1.01 -19.06
C GLU A 34 16.58 0.72 -19.42
N LEU A 35 17.20 1.50 -20.31
CA LEU A 35 18.57 1.30 -20.76
C LEU A 35 19.59 1.66 -19.67
N THR A 36 19.34 2.72 -18.91
CA THR A 36 20.24 3.16 -17.84
C THR A 36 20.28 2.14 -16.72
N THR A 37 19.11 1.65 -16.31
CA THR A 37 19.02 0.65 -15.23
C THR A 37 19.55 -0.71 -15.66
N GLN A 38 19.48 -1.09 -16.94
CA GLN A 38 20.13 -2.31 -17.44
C GLN A 38 21.64 -2.35 -17.16
N VAL A 39 22.34 -1.22 -17.30
CA VAL A 39 23.79 -1.14 -17.08
C VAL A 39 24.12 -0.85 -15.62
N LEU A 40 23.30 -0.06 -14.94
CA LEU A 40 23.59 0.49 -13.61
C LEU A 40 22.58 0.03 -12.53
N ASN A 41 22.10 -1.21 -12.63
CA ASN A 41 21.10 -1.81 -11.71
C ASN A 41 21.55 -1.91 -10.24
N HIS A 42 22.84 -1.81 -9.96
CA HIS A 42 23.40 -1.89 -8.61
C HIS A 42 23.22 -0.59 -7.81
N ILE A 43 22.83 0.50 -8.48
CA ILE A 43 22.56 1.79 -7.84
C ILE A 43 21.08 1.81 -7.38
N PRO A 44 20.79 1.88 -6.06
CA PRO A 44 19.43 1.79 -5.55
C PRO A 44 18.48 2.89 -6.05
N SER A 45 19.00 4.04 -6.46
CA SER A 45 18.17 5.14 -6.99
C SER A 45 17.80 4.97 -8.46
N PHE A 46 18.37 3.99 -9.17
CA PHE A 46 18.08 3.76 -10.58
C PHE A 46 17.04 2.66 -10.72
N LEU A 47 15.82 3.11 -11.00
CA LEU A 47 14.64 2.29 -11.17
C LEU A 47 14.09 2.50 -12.57
N VAL A 48 13.62 1.39 -13.16
CA VAL A 48 12.78 1.43 -14.34
C VAL A 48 11.37 1.78 -13.88
N GLU A 49 10.77 2.78 -14.51
CA GLU A 49 9.42 3.24 -14.19
C GLU A 49 8.46 2.77 -15.31
N LEU A 50 7.41 2.02 -14.96
CA LEU A 50 6.31 1.70 -15.86
C LEU A 50 5.27 2.82 -15.79
N GLN A 51 4.98 3.44 -16.92
CA GLN A 51 4.11 4.60 -17.02
C GLN A 51 2.93 4.35 -17.95
N VAL A 52 1.76 4.88 -17.58
CA VAL A 52 0.52 4.85 -18.37
C VAL A 52 -0.05 6.27 -18.51
N PRO A 53 -0.91 6.53 -19.52
CA PRO A 53 -1.66 7.77 -19.63
C PRO A 53 -2.48 8.06 -18.37
N GLU A 54 -2.50 9.32 -17.94
CA GLU A 54 -3.20 9.76 -16.72
C GLU A 54 -4.70 9.40 -16.72
N ASP A 55 -5.34 9.41 -17.90
CA ASP A 55 -6.75 9.04 -18.11
C ASP A 55 -7.02 7.54 -17.99
N LYS A 56 -5.98 6.69 -18.00
CA LYS A 56 -6.09 5.22 -17.94
C LYS A 56 -5.54 4.62 -16.65
N VAL A 57 -5.11 5.45 -15.69
CA VAL A 57 -4.52 5.01 -14.42
C VAL A 57 -5.47 4.12 -13.61
N ASP A 58 -6.75 4.48 -13.50
CA ASP A 58 -7.72 3.71 -12.73
C ASP A 58 -7.98 2.33 -13.35
N HIS A 59 -8.04 2.28 -14.69
CA HIS A 59 -8.19 1.03 -15.42
C HIS A 59 -6.97 0.12 -15.23
N ALA A 60 -5.76 0.68 -15.36
CA ALA A 60 -4.52 -0.06 -15.12
C ALA A 60 -4.43 -0.60 -13.69
N ARG A 61 -4.86 0.19 -12.69
CA ARG A 61 -4.89 -0.23 -11.29
C ARG A 61 -5.84 -1.42 -11.07
N ASN A 62 -7.02 -1.40 -11.68
CA ASN A 62 -7.97 -2.51 -11.56
C ASN A 62 -7.39 -3.81 -12.13
N ILE A 63 -6.77 -3.74 -13.31
CA ILE A 63 -6.10 -4.91 -13.92
C ILE A 63 -4.99 -5.44 -13.02
N MET A 64 -4.17 -4.56 -12.44
CA MET A 64 -3.09 -4.95 -11.53
C MET A 64 -3.60 -5.64 -10.26
N ILE A 65 -4.77 -5.25 -9.76
CA ILE A 65 -5.44 -5.91 -8.63
C ILE A 65 -5.95 -7.30 -9.05
N GLU A 66 -6.60 -7.40 -10.20
CA GLU A 66 -7.12 -8.68 -10.72
C GLU A 66 -6.00 -9.70 -10.97
N THR A 67 -4.82 -9.25 -11.42
CA THR A 67 -3.67 -10.12 -11.67
C THR A 67 -2.82 -10.39 -10.43
N GLY A 68 -3.13 -9.80 -9.28
CA GLY A 68 -2.35 -9.96 -8.05
C GLY A 68 -0.98 -9.26 -8.07
N GLU A 69 -0.77 -8.34 -9.03
CA GLU A 69 0.45 -7.53 -9.17
C GLU A 69 0.47 -6.34 -8.19
N MET A 70 -0.69 -6.00 -7.64
CA MET A 70 -0.86 -5.19 -6.44
C MET A 70 -1.55 -6.03 -5.38
N GLU A 71 -0.97 -6.07 -4.18
CA GLU A 71 -1.74 -6.42 -3.00
C GLU A 71 -2.80 -5.33 -2.81
N THR A 72 -4.08 -5.71 -2.83
CA THR A 72 -5.12 -4.84 -2.29
C THR A 72 -4.68 -4.42 -0.90
N PRO A 73 -4.70 -3.13 -0.52
CA PRO A 73 -4.50 -2.77 0.87
C PRO A 73 -5.47 -3.63 1.68
N GLU A 74 -4.90 -4.46 2.55
CA GLU A 74 -5.57 -5.50 3.32
C GLU A 74 -6.97 -5.04 3.70
N THR A 75 -7.98 -5.75 3.17
CA THR A 75 -9.39 -5.68 3.57
C THR A 75 -9.75 -4.40 4.30
N LEU A 76 -10.16 -3.36 3.58
CA LEU A 76 -10.86 -2.21 4.16
C LEU A 76 -11.89 -2.77 5.14
N VAL A 77 -11.62 -2.67 6.44
CA VAL A 77 -12.44 -3.24 7.49
C VAL A 77 -13.79 -2.53 7.39
N LYS A 78 -14.75 -3.17 6.74
CA LYS A 78 -16.11 -2.63 6.59
C LYS A 78 -16.83 -2.84 7.91
N CYS A 79 -17.59 -1.85 8.33
CA CYS A 79 -18.46 -2.03 9.48
C CYS A 79 -19.48 -3.16 9.20
N PRO A 80 -19.66 -4.14 10.11
CA PRO A 80 -20.61 -5.24 9.89
C PRO A 80 -22.07 -4.79 9.89
N GLU A 81 -22.36 -3.61 10.43
CA GLU A 81 -23.73 -3.08 10.54
C GLU A 81 -24.09 -2.17 9.36
N CYS A 82 -23.25 -1.17 9.04
CA CYS A 82 -23.54 -0.18 8.01
C CYS A 82 -22.70 -0.29 6.74
N HIS A 83 -21.77 -1.26 6.67
CA HIS A 83 -20.86 -1.46 5.53
C HIS A 83 -19.94 -0.28 5.19
N SER A 84 -19.93 0.76 6.05
CA SER A 84 -19.07 1.92 5.89
C SER A 84 -17.60 1.55 5.98
N GLN A 85 -16.79 2.24 5.18
CA GLN A 85 -15.32 2.17 5.21
C GLN A 85 -14.72 3.15 6.25
N ASN A 86 -15.54 4.03 6.85
CA ASN A 86 -15.13 5.00 7.86
C ASN A 86 -15.08 4.37 9.26
N VAL A 87 -14.15 3.44 9.45
CA VAL A 87 -13.93 2.74 10.72
C VAL A 87 -12.64 3.26 11.37
N GLY A 88 -12.71 3.67 12.64
CA GLY A 88 -11.57 4.13 13.42
C GLY A 88 -11.24 3.20 14.58
N LEU A 89 -9.96 3.09 14.94
CA LEU A 89 -9.59 2.45 16.21
C LEU A 89 -9.94 3.36 17.39
N LYS A 90 -10.82 2.88 18.28
CA LYS A 90 -11.04 3.52 19.56
C LYS A 90 -9.97 3.03 20.54
N MET A 91 -9.13 3.96 21.00
CA MET A 91 -8.12 3.70 22.01
C MET A 91 -8.37 4.57 23.23
N ASP A 92 -8.31 3.98 24.42
CA ASP A 92 -8.30 4.73 25.67
C ASP A 92 -7.04 5.59 25.78
N PHE A 93 -7.17 6.75 26.43
CA PHE A 93 -6.09 7.72 26.60
C PHE A 93 -4.84 7.09 27.26
N GLY A 94 -5.05 6.19 28.23
CA GLY A 94 -3.98 5.46 28.89
C GLY A 94 -3.20 4.53 27.95
N THR A 95 -3.85 3.96 26.93
CA THR A 95 -3.18 3.11 25.92
C THR A 95 -2.35 3.95 24.96
N ARG A 96 -2.84 5.14 24.59
CA ARG A 96 -2.10 6.10 23.76
C ARG A 96 -0.80 6.56 24.43
N ILE A 97 -0.87 6.86 25.73
CA ILE A 97 0.30 7.23 26.54
C ILE A 97 1.30 6.06 26.61
N LYS A 98 0.83 4.84 26.84
CA LYS A 98 1.69 3.64 26.88
C LYS A 98 2.41 3.39 25.56
N LEU A 99 1.73 3.55 24.42
CA LEU A 99 2.35 3.47 23.10
C LEU A 99 3.44 4.52 22.93
N PHE A 100 3.17 5.77 23.30
CA PHE A 100 4.14 6.86 23.21
C PHE A 100 5.42 6.59 24.02
N PHE A 101 5.29 6.21 25.29
CA PHE A 101 6.44 5.86 26.14
C PHE A 101 7.17 4.60 25.67
N MET A 102 6.45 3.65 25.08
CA MET A 102 7.06 2.44 24.52
C MET A 102 7.98 2.76 23.34
N PHE A 103 7.55 3.64 22.42
CA PHE A 103 8.39 4.08 21.30
C PHE A 103 9.60 4.90 21.76
N ILE A 104 9.44 5.75 22.77
CA ILE A 104 10.55 6.52 23.35
C ILE A 104 11.55 5.59 24.04
N GLY A 105 11.06 4.64 24.85
CA GLY A 105 11.91 3.68 25.54
C GLY A 105 12.64 2.74 24.58
N SER A 106 11.99 2.31 23.49
CA SER A 106 12.60 1.44 22.49
C SER A 106 13.72 2.15 21.73
N ALA A 107 13.57 3.44 21.44
CA ALA A 107 14.61 4.27 20.81
C ALA A 107 15.83 4.46 21.74
N LEU A 108 15.62 4.64 23.05
CA LEU A 108 16.70 4.77 24.03
C LEU A 108 17.44 3.46 24.30
N LEU A 109 16.74 2.33 24.26
CA LEU A 109 17.28 1.01 24.61
C LEU A 109 17.69 0.18 23.38
N PHE A 110 17.57 0.71 22.16
CA PHE A 110 17.78 -0.01 20.90
C PHE A 110 17.06 -1.37 20.84
N THR A 111 15.88 -1.46 21.45
CA THR A 111 15.04 -2.67 21.40
C THR A 111 13.94 -2.50 20.37
N ALA A 112 13.51 -3.57 19.72
CA ALA A 112 12.39 -3.50 18.80
C ALA A 112 11.07 -3.33 19.58
N PRO A 113 10.30 -2.25 19.37
CA PRO A 113 8.99 -2.12 19.99
C PRO A 113 8.03 -3.15 19.36
N ASN A 114 7.37 -3.96 20.19
CA ASN A 114 6.27 -4.84 19.78
C ASN A 114 4.89 -4.29 20.20
N PRO A 115 4.25 -3.43 19.38
CA PRO A 115 2.96 -2.81 19.72
C PRO A 115 1.78 -3.79 19.63
N GLN A 116 1.97 -5.00 19.10
CA GLN A 116 0.89 -5.93 18.78
C GLN A 116 0.13 -6.40 20.03
N LYS A 117 0.83 -6.56 21.17
CA LYS A 117 0.20 -6.87 22.47
C LYS A 117 -0.75 -5.78 22.98
N LEU A 118 -0.52 -4.52 22.60
CA LEU A 118 -1.35 -3.38 22.99
C LEU A 118 -2.51 -3.16 22.02
N LEU A 119 -2.26 -3.35 20.72
CA LEU A 119 -3.26 -3.20 19.66
C LEU A 119 -4.35 -4.29 19.71
N ASN A 120 -4.03 -5.51 20.15
CA ASN A 120 -5.02 -6.60 20.30
C ASN A 120 -6.14 -6.30 21.34
N LYS A 121 -5.97 -5.28 22.19
CA LYS A 121 -7.01 -4.82 23.12
C LYS A 121 -7.91 -3.73 22.55
N SER A 122 -7.55 -3.15 21.40
CA SER A 122 -8.31 -2.07 20.79
C SER A 122 -9.59 -2.59 20.12
N GLN A 123 -10.62 -1.75 20.11
CA GLN A 123 -11.89 -2.03 19.43
C GLN A 123 -12.01 -1.06 18.26
N PHE A 124 -12.52 -1.57 17.14
CA PHE A 124 -12.90 -0.76 16.00
C PHE A 124 -14.25 -0.12 16.30
N GLU A 125 -14.38 1.16 16.01
CA GLU A 125 -15.61 1.94 16.14
C GLU A 125 -15.91 2.55 14.77
N CYS A 126 -17.07 2.23 14.22
CA CYS A 126 -17.54 2.87 13.01
C CYS A 126 -17.92 4.32 13.31
N ARG A 127 -17.43 5.28 12.52
CA ARG A 127 -17.71 6.71 12.72
C ARG A 127 -19.08 7.14 12.19
N GLU A 128 -19.73 6.29 11.40
CA GLU A 128 -21.06 6.57 10.83
C GLU A 128 -22.19 6.01 11.68
N CYS A 129 -22.11 4.74 12.10
CA CYS A 129 -23.15 4.11 12.93
C CYS A 129 -22.79 3.97 14.41
N GLY A 130 -21.54 4.23 14.81
CA GLY A 130 -21.09 4.08 16.20
C GLY A 130 -20.90 2.63 16.66
N HIS A 131 -21.07 1.64 15.78
CA HIS A 131 -20.93 0.23 16.11
C HIS A 131 -19.50 -0.12 16.52
N LYS A 132 -19.36 -0.87 17.63
CA LYS A 132 -18.07 -1.30 18.16
C LYS A 132 -17.87 -2.79 17.93
N PHE A 133 -16.76 -3.15 17.29
CA PHE A 133 -16.44 -4.54 16.98
C PHE A 133 -14.94 -4.81 17.11
N LYS A 134 -14.56 -6.07 17.29
CA LYS A 134 -13.15 -6.51 17.33
C LYS A 134 -12.82 -7.12 15.96
N ASN A 135 -11.61 -6.85 15.46
CA ASN A 135 -11.10 -7.63 14.34
C ASN A 135 -10.81 -9.05 14.87
N ALA A 136 -11.31 -10.06 14.17
CA ALA A 136 -11.18 -11.47 14.55
C ALA A 136 -9.74 -11.96 14.34
#